data_AF-A0A0S8DFB1-F1
#
_entry.id   AF-A0A0S8DFB1-F1
#
_cell.length_a   1.000
_cell.length_b   1.000
_cell.length_c   1.000
_cell.angle_alpha   90.00
_cell.angle_beta   90.00
_cell.angle_gamma   90.00
#
_symmetry.space_group_name_H-M   'P 1'
#
loop_
_entity.id
_entity.type
_entity.pdbx_description
1 polymer ?
#
loop_
_entity_poly.entity_id
_entity_poly.type
_entity_poly.pdbx_seq_one_letter_code
_entity_poly.pdbx_strand_id
1 'polypeptide(L)'
;MRRVGRSRTAIGVDVGSRSIKVAQLFISGGKPEIAALSMLPRTKVAEQMDPEDILTMKRVLKRQGFYGNEVVLAAPEGGLFRGVIDVPPQLSGTPVAQIARMELSRIHNVVPDSFEMVCWDPPDPDKSKATMQAVAIGCPHERANAFIDLFEDCGFRVSALDVRIAAAAR
;
A
#
# COMPACT_ATOMS: atom_id res chain seq x y z
N MET A 1 12.43 -4.84 -35.69
CA MET A 1 11.36 -4.38 -34.78
C MET A 1 11.37 -5.24 -33.51
N ARG A 2 11.77 -4.69 -32.37
CA ARG A 2 11.71 -5.39 -31.07
C ARG A 2 10.23 -5.46 -30.66
N ARG A 3 9.63 -6.65 -30.55
CA ARG A 3 8.33 -6.80 -29.88
C ARG A 3 8.51 -6.28 -28.45
N VAL A 4 7.85 -5.17 -28.11
CA VAL A 4 7.72 -4.76 -26.72
C VAL A 4 6.95 -5.88 -26.03
N GLY A 5 7.65 -6.69 -25.25
CA GLY A 5 7.08 -7.89 -24.64
C GLY A 5 5.98 -7.51 -23.65
N ARG A 6 4.85 -8.21 -23.71
CA ARG A 6 3.79 -8.11 -22.71
C ARG A 6 4.35 -8.65 -21.39
N SER A 7 4.58 -7.79 -20.41
CA SER A 7 5.09 -8.19 -19.08
C SER A 7 3.95 -8.17 -18.06
N ARG A 8 3.93 -9.14 -17.15
CA ARG A 8 2.99 -9.15 -16.02
C ARG A 8 3.54 -8.29 -14.89
N THR A 9 2.65 -7.60 -14.19
CA THR A 9 2.97 -6.86 -12.97
C THR A 9 3.05 -7.80 -11.76
N ALA A 10 3.52 -7.27 -10.63
CA ALA A 10 3.23 -7.86 -9.32
C ALA A 10 1.72 -8.02 -9.11
N ILE A 11 1.34 -8.95 -8.24
CA ILE A 11 -0.04 -9.22 -7.87
C ILE A 11 -0.45 -8.24 -6.77
N GLY A 12 -1.40 -7.35 -7.05
CA GLY A 12 -1.99 -6.46 -6.05
C GLY A 12 -2.98 -7.22 -5.18
N VAL A 13 -2.83 -7.12 -3.86
CA VAL A 13 -3.68 -7.78 -2.86
C VAL A 13 -4.26 -6.75 -1.89
N ASP A 14 -5.59 -6.68 -1.80
CA ASP A 14 -6.31 -5.87 -0.81
C ASP A 14 -7.12 -6.76 0.13
N VAL A 15 -6.68 -6.85 1.39
CA VAL A 15 -7.36 -7.61 2.44
C VAL A 15 -8.38 -6.72 3.14
N GLY A 16 -9.64 -6.82 2.72
CA GLY A 16 -10.77 -6.17 3.38
C GLY A 16 -11.34 -6.99 4.54
N SER A 17 -12.30 -6.42 5.27
CA SER A 17 -12.96 -7.08 6.39
C SER A 17 -13.77 -8.32 5.98
N ARG A 18 -14.30 -8.34 4.75
CA ARG A 18 -15.19 -9.41 4.25
C ARG A 18 -14.62 -10.18 3.07
N SER A 19 -13.68 -9.59 2.34
CA SER A 19 -13.13 -10.18 1.14
C SER A 19 -11.70 -9.77 0.92
N ILE A 20 -10.96 -10.64 0.24
CA ILE A 20 -9.63 -10.39 -0.28
C ILE A 20 -9.79 -10.13 -1.78
N LYS A 21 -9.43 -8.94 -2.23
CA LYS A 21 -9.44 -8.59 -3.66
C LYS A 21 -8.04 -8.73 -4.21
N VAL A 22 -7.91 -9.35 -5.37
CA VAL A 22 -6.61 -9.62 -5.98
C VAL A 22 -6.64 -9.29 -7.46
N ALA A 23 -5.68 -8.51 -7.94
CA ALA A 23 -5.57 -8.10 -9.34
C ALA A 23 -4.12 -8.26 -9.84
N GLN A 24 -3.97 -8.71 -11.09
CA GLN A 24 -2.69 -8.69 -11.79
C GLN A 24 -2.92 -8.10 -13.17
N LEU A 25 -2.00 -7.25 -13.62
CA LEU A 25 -2.09 -6.55 -14.89
C LEU A 25 -0.99 -7.04 -15.84
N PHE A 26 -1.22 -6.80 -17.12
CA PHE A 26 -0.20 -6.75 -18.14
C PHE A 26 0.12 -5.29 -18.47
N ILE A 27 1.39 -5.00 -18.75
CA ILE A 27 1.78 -3.73 -19.36
C ILE A 27 2.12 -3.99 -20.83
N SER A 28 1.37 -3.37 -21.73
CA SER A 28 1.57 -3.44 -23.19
C SER A 28 1.55 -2.04 -23.78
N GLY A 29 2.65 -1.63 -24.42
CA GLY A 29 2.75 -0.26 -24.99
C GLY A 29 2.52 0.86 -23.96
N GLY A 30 2.88 0.63 -22.69
CA GLY A 30 2.67 1.57 -21.58
C GLY A 30 1.23 1.60 -21.04
N LYS A 31 0.31 0.79 -21.58
CA LYS A 31 -1.08 0.73 -21.10
C LYS A 31 -1.30 -0.51 -20.23
N PRO A 32 -1.94 -0.36 -19.05
CA PRO A 32 -2.32 -1.48 -18.23
C PRO A 32 -3.55 -2.20 -18.82
N GLU A 33 -3.49 -3.53 -18.85
CA GLU A 33 -4.62 -4.41 -19.18
C GLU A 33 -4.79 -5.45 -18.07
N ILE A 34 -6.01 -5.86 -17.76
CA ILE A 34 -6.24 -6.90 -16.73
C ILE A 34 -5.71 -8.25 -17.23
N ALA A 35 -4.79 -8.86 -16.47
CA ALA A 35 -4.29 -10.21 -16.70
C ALA A 35 -5.12 -11.25 -15.94
N ALA A 36 -5.45 -10.95 -14.68
CA ALA A 36 -6.28 -11.78 -13.80
C ALA A 36 -6.91 -10.90 -12.71
N LEU A 37 -8.12 -11.26 -12.27
CA LEU A 37 -8.84 -10.60 -11.20
C LEU A 37 -9.59 -11.67 -10.39
N SER A 38 -9.57 -11.57 -9.07
CA SER A 38 -10.33 -12.45 -8.18
C SER A 38 -10.78 -11.72 -6.93
N MET A 39 -11.89 -12.19 -6.36
CA MET A 39 -12.38 -11.75 -5.06
C MET A 39 -12.70 -13.00 -4.23
N LEU A 40 -11.95 -13.19 -3.15
CA LEU A 40 -12.10 -14.33 -2.26
C LEU A 40 -12.86 -13.90 -1.01
N PRO A 41 -13.85 -14.67 -0.53
CA PRO A 41 -14.46 -14.40 0.76
C PRO A 41 -13.45 -14.64 1.90
N ARG A 42 -13.50 -13.81 2.94
CA ARG A 42 -12.82 -14.08 4.21
C ARG A 42 -13.54 -15.21 4.95
N THR A 43 -12.81 -16.22 5.40
CA THR A 43 -13.31 -17.30 6.27
C THR A 43 -13.71 -16.75 7.65
N LYS A 44 -12.85 -15.88 8.21
CA LYS A 44 -13.02 -15.17 9.47
C LYS A 44 -13.18 -13.67 9.20
N VAL A 45 -14.39 -13.15 9.36
CA VAL A 45 -14.75 -11.76 9.03
C VAL A 45 -14.11 -10.79 10.03
N ALA A 46 -13.46 -9.75 9.52
CA ALA A 46 -12.80 -8.68 10.28
C ALA A 46 -11.66 -9.11 11.22
N GLU A 47 -11.32 -10.39 11.27
CA GLU A 47 -10.16 -10.90 12.00
C GLU A 47 -8.85 -10.64 11.23
N GLN A 48 -7.72 -10.83 11.89
CA GLN A 48 -6.42 -10.80 11.23
C GLN A 48 -6.31 -11.98 10.24
N MET A 49 -5.51 -11.83 9.16
CA MET A 49 -5.15 -12.99 8.33
C MET A 49 -4.28 -13.94 9.14
N ASP A 50 -4.43 -15.24 8.92
CA ASP A 50 -3.49 -16.25 9.38
C ASP A 50 -2.78 -16.94 8.18
N PRO A 51 -1.75 -17.78 8.42
CA PRO A 51 -1.04 -18.46 7.33
C PRO A 51 -1.95 -19.38 6.48
N GLU A 52 -3.00 -19.97 7.07
CA GLU A 52 -3.91 -20.87 6.35
C GLU A 52 -4.76 -20.08 5.32
N ASP A 53 -5.20 -18.88 5.68
CA ASP A 53 -5.89 -17.96 4.76
C ASP A 53 -5.01 -17.65 3.54
N ILE A 54 -3.71 -17.37 3.75
CA ILE A 54 -2.77 -17.03 2.67
C ILE A 54 -2.45 -18.24 1.79
N LEU A 55 -2.23 -19.42 2.38
CA LEU A 55 -2.01 -20.65 1.62
C LEU A 55 -3.25 -21.03 0.80
N THR A 56 -4.45 -20.79 1.33
CA THR A 56 -5.72 -20.97 0.61
C THR A 56 -5.84 -19.99 -0.54
N MET A 57 -5.53 -18.71 -0.31
CA MET A 57 -5.48 -17.70 -1.37
C MET A 57 -4.49 -18.11 -2.46
N LYS A 58 -3.25 -18.49 -2.11
CA LYS A 58 -2.21 -18.92 -3.07
C LYS A 58 -2.69 -20.05 -3.99
N ARG A 59 -3.39 -21.05 -3.43
CA ARG A 59 -3.99 -22.16 -4.21
C ARG A 59 -5.06 -21.65 -5.19
N VAL A 60 -5.89 -20.69 -4.78
CA VAL A 60 -6.89 -20.06 -5.65
C VAL A 60 -6.22 -19.26 -6.76
N LEU A 61 -5.24 -18.42 -6.44
CA LEU A 61 -4.54 -17.59 -7.42
C LEU A 61 -3.90 -18.43 -8.53
N LYS A 62 -3.25 -19.55 -8.18
CA LYS A 62 -2.67 -20.49 -9.15
C LYS A 62 -3.71 -21.03 -10.13
N ARG A 63 -4.95 -21.26 -9.69
CA ARG A 63 -6.05 -21.75 -10.54
C ARG A 63 -6.73 -20.65 -11.34
N GLN A 64 -6.64 -19.39 -10.90
CA GLN A 64 -7.33 -18.23 -11.47
C GLN A 64 -6.45 -17.45 -12.46
N GLY A 65 -5.37 -18.05 -12.97
CA GLY A 65 -4.54 -17.46 -14.04
C GLY A 65 -3.58 -16.37 -13.57
N PHE A 66 -3.37 -16.22 -12.27
CA PHE A 66 -2.28 -15.39 -11.72
C PHE A 66 -0.94 -16.09 -11.94
N TYR A 67 0.13 -15.31 -12.09
CA TYR A 67 1.47 -15.81 -12.37
C TYR A 67 2.51 -15.16 -11.48
N GLY A 68 3.48 -15.96 -11.03
CA GLY A 68 4.53 -15.52 -10.11
C GLY A 68 4.07 -15.50 -8.65
N ASN A 69 4.95 -15.01 -7.79
CA ASN A 69 4.74 -14.91 -6.35
C ASN A 69 5.07 -13.52 -5.79
N GLU A 70 5.36 -12.54 -6.65
CA GLU A 70 5.58 -11.17 -6.23
C GLU A 70 4.23 -10.47 -5.98
N VAL A 71 4.10 -9.84 -4.82
CA VAL A 71 2.86 -9.18 -4.37
C VAL A 71 3.12 -7.75 -3.92
N VAL A 72 2.14 -6.88 -4.18
CA VAL A 72 2.01 -5.57 -3.55
C VAL A 72 0.78 -5.63 -2.66
N LEU A 73 0.93 -5.32 -1.38
CA LEU A 73 -0.17 -5.42 -0.43
C LEU A 73 -0.72 -4.04 -0.09
N ALA A 74 -2.04 -3.94 0.06
CA ALA A 74 -2.63 -2.82 0.78
C ALA A 74 -2.29 -2.95 2.26
N ALA A 75 -1.73 -1.90 2.85
CA ALA A 75 -1.39 -1.83 4.26
C ALA A 75 -2.64 -2.08 5.12
N PRO A 76 -2.51 -2.81 6.24
CA PRO A 76 -3.63 -3.09 7.12
C PRO A 76 -4.15 -1.79 7.74
N GLU A 77 -5.45 -1.50 7.58
CA GLU A 77 -6.04 -0.23 8.05
C GLU A 77 -5.95 -0.03 9.56
N GLY A 78 -5.94 -1.15 10.31
CA GLY A 78 -5.85 -1.16 11.76
C GLY A 78 -4.45 -0.75 12.19
N GLY A 79 -4.34 0.37 12.90
CA GLY A 79 -3.09 0.86 13.44
C GLY A 79 -2.27 1.76 12.52
N LEU A 80 -2.83 2.21 11.37
CA LEU A 80 -2.21 3.29 10.61
C LEU A 80 -2.35 4.63 11.33
N PHE A 81 -1.26 5.37 11.42
CA PHE A 81 -1.24 6.76 11.87
C PHE A 81 -1.71 7.64 10.71
N ARG A 82 -2.60 8.58 10.98
CA ARG A 82 -3.11 9.52 9.97
C ARG A 82 -3.12 10.92 10.55
N GLY A 83 -2.82 11.92 9.72
CA GLY A 83 -2.87 13.31 10.13
C GLY A 83 -2.92 14.26 8.93
N VAL A 84 -3.57 15.40 9.14
CA VAL A 84 -3.39 16.59 8.30
C VAL A 84 -2.41 17.48 9.05
N ILE A 85 -1.35 17.90 8.36
CA ILE A 85 -0.20 18.59 8.95
C ILE A 85 0.10 19.86 8.18
N ASP A 86 0.45 20.91 8.91
CA ASP A 86 0.92 22.15 8.29
C ASP A 86 2.42 22.01 7.98
N VAL A 87 2.76 22.08 6.70
CA VAL A 87 4.14 22.05 6.20
C VAL A 87 4.45 23.36 5.46
N PRO A 88 5.71 23.81 5.48
CA PRO A 88 6.11 24.93 4.63
C PRO A 88 5.88 24.58 3.15
N PRO A 89 5.58 25.56 2.28
CA PRO A 89 5.52 25.34 0.83
C PRO A 89 6.83 24.70 0.34
N GLN A 90 6.73 23.78 -0.64
CA GLN A 90 7.88 23.09 -1.21
C GLN A 90 8.86 24.08 -1.86
N LEU A 91 9.81 24.59 -1.08
CA LEU A 91 11.01 25.28 -1.53
C LEU A 91 12.10 24.23 -1.68
N SER A 92 12.98 24.39 -2.67
CA SER A 92 14.11 23.49 -2.90
C SER A 92 14.90 23.27 -1.60
N GLY A 93 14.93 22.03 -1.09
CA GLY A 93 15.70 21.64 0.10
C GLY A 93 14.91 21.57 1.41
N THR A 94 13.62 21.93 1.46
CA THR A 94 12.80 21.74 2.67
C THR A 94 12.49 20.24 2.87
N PRO A 95 12.87 19.61 4.01
CA PRO A 95 12.59 18.21 4.25
C PRO A 95 11.13 18.03 4.73
N VAL A 96 10.16 18.26 3.85
CA VAL A 96 8.72 18.14 4.13
C VAL A 96 8.39 16.80 4.78
N ALA A 97 8.99 15.71 4.29
CA ALA A 97 8.83 14.38 4.88
C ALA A 97 9.33 14.29 6.32
N GLN A 98 10.38 15.02 6.70
CA GLN A 98 10.89 15.03 8.08
C GLN A 98 9.95 15.82 9.00
N ILE A 99 9.48 16.99 8.57
CA ILE A 99 8.50 17.80 9.33
C ILE A 99 7.22 16.98 9.54
N ALA A 100 6.73 16.36 8.46
CA ALA A 100 5.56 15.50 8.49
C ALA A 100 5.72 14.34 9.47
N ARG A 101 6.88 13.70 9.48
CA ARG A 101 7.20 12.60 10.40
C ARG A 101 7.21 13.08 11.85
N MET A 102 7.81 14.23 12.15
CA MET A 102 7.85 14.80 13.50
C MET A 102 6.45 15.17 14.00
N GLU A 103 5.62 15.80 13.17
CA GLU A 103 4.25 16.14 13.54
C GLU A 103 3.38 14.90 13.72
N LEU A 104 3.47 13.92 12.82
CA LEU A 104 2.72 12.67 12.95
C LEU A 104 3.13 11.90 14.21
N SER A 105 4.43 11.88 14.52
CA SER A 105 4.98 11.34 15.77
C SER A 105 4.37 12.01 17.00
N ARG A 106 4.29 13.35 17.01
CA ARG A 106 3.70 14.12 18.10
C ARG A 106 2.21 13.87 18.26
N ILE A 107 1.45 13.82 17.16
CA ILE A 107 0.00 13.58 17.15
C ILE A 107 -0.34 12.21 17.74
N HIS A 108 0.44 11.19 17.38
CA HIS A 108 0.18 9.79 17.78
C HIS A 108 1.00 9.34 19.00
N ASN A 109 1.83 10.22 19.57
CA ASN A 109 2.71 9.95 20.70
C ASN A 109 3.60 8.70 20.48
N VAL A 110 4.27 8.65 19.33
CA VAL A 110 5.17 7.56 18.93
C VAL A 110 6.55 8.09 18.56
N VAL A 111 7.56 7.23 18.53
CA VAL A 111 8.92 7.62 18.12
C VAL A 111 8.93 7.87 16.61
N PRO A 112 9.56 8.96 16.10
CA PRO A 112 9.60 9.28 14.67
C PRO A 112 10.10 8.16 13.77
N ASP A 113 11.05 7.36 14.26
CA ASP A 113 11.70 6.28 13.50
C ASP A 113 11.03 4.91 13.67
N SER A 114 9.88 4.82 14.34
CA SER A 114 9.17 3.54 14.56
C SER A 114 8.15 3.21 13.47
N PHE A 115 8.09 3.99 12.39
CA PHE A 115 7.12 3.82 11.31
C PHE A 115 7.65 4.29 9.96
N GLU A 116 7.14 3.68 8.88
CA GLU A 116 7.26 4.22 7.53
C GLU A 116 6.10 5.15 7.21
N MET A 117 6.30 6.12 6.32
CA MET A 117 5.29 7.14 6.04
C MET A 117 5.24 7.55 4.58
N VAL A 118 4.03 7.76 4.09
CA VAL A 118 3.76 8.51 2.86
C VAL A 118 3.10 9.84 3.20
N CYS A 119 3.47 10.89 2.46
CA CYS A 119 2.90 12.21 2.62
C CYS A 119 2.69 12.84 1.25
N TRP A 120 1.55 13.47 1.06
CA TRP A 120 1.24 14.18 -0.17
C TRP A 120 0.39 15.41 0.09
N ASP A 121 0.48 16.30 -0.88
CA ASP A 121 -0.20 17.57 -0.93
C ASP A 121 -1.55 17.38 -1.63
N PRO A 122 -2.70 17.57 -0.94
CA PRO A 122 -3.98 17.62 -1.60
C PRO A 122 -4.04 18.85 -2.53
N PRO A 123 -4.83 18.82 -3.61
CA PRO A 123 -5.02 20.00 -4.46
C PRO A 123 -5.63 21.16 -3.65
N ASP A 124 -4.85 22.21 -3.38
CA ASP A 124 -5.34 23.45 -2.78
C ASP A 124 -5.54 24.51 -3.88
N PRO A 125 -6.76 25.06 -4.06
CA PRO A 125 -7.01 26.14 -5.00
C PRO A 125 -6.32 27.46 -4.62
N ASP A 126 -5.88 27.65 -3.37
CA ASP A 126 -5.30 28.90 -2.89
C ASP A 126 -3.80 28.77 -2.54
N LYS A 127 -2.95 29.00 -3.55
CA LYS A 127 -1.48 28.93 -3.42
C LYS A 127 -0.85 30.11 -2.66
N SER A 128 -1.65 31.03 -2.11
CA SER A 128 -1.16 32.26 -1.49
C SER A 128 -0.79 32.12 0.00
N LYS A 129 -1.03 30.96 0.62
CA LYS A 129 -0.80 30.74 2.04
C LYS A 129 0.68 30.53 2.39
N ALA A 130 1.07 31.03 3.56
CA ALA A 130 2.42 30.86 4.13
C ALA A 130 2.72 29.42 4.58
N THR A 131 1.69 28.60 4.79
CA THR A 131 1.76 27.18 5.11
C THR A 131 0.80 26.39 4.22
N MET A 132 1.19 25.15 3.90
CA MET A 132 0.41 24.21 3.12
C MET A 132 -0.07 23.07 4.02
N GLN A 133 -1.31 22.62 3.84
CA GLN A 133 -1.77 21.40 4.50
C GLN A 133 -1.38 20.19 3.66
N ALA A 134 -0.66 19.24 4.27
CA ALA A 134 -0.35 17.95 3.67
C ALA A 134 -1.08 16.82 4.42
N VAL A 135 -1.42 15.76 3.71
CA VAL A 135 -1.94 14.52 4.29
C VAL A 135 -0.75 13.59 4.52
N ALA A 136 -0.63 13.06 5.73
CA ALA A 136 0.39 12.09 6.09
C ALA A 136 -0.26 10.79 6.61
N ILE A 137 0.24 9.65 6.14
CA ILE A 137 -0.13 8.33 6.64
C ILE A 137 1.12 7.55 7.01
N GLY A 138 1.19 7.12 8.26
CA GLY A 138 2.26 6.30 8.82
C GLY A 138 1.81 4.85 9.06
N CYS A 139 2.70 3.90 8.81
CA CYS A 139 2.53 2.48 9.13
C CYS A 139 3.63 2.06 10.12
N PRO A 140 3.29 1.65 11.36
CA PRO A 140 4.26 1.17 12.33
C PRO A 140 5.08 0.02 11.77
N HIS A 141 6.40 0.01 12.01
CA HIS A 141 7.28 -1.06 11.51
C HIS A 141 6.87 -2.43 12.03
N GLU A 142 6.50 -2.54 13.31
CA GLU A 142 6.02 -3.80 13.90
C GLU A 142 4.82 -4.36 13.13
N ARG A 143 3.87 -3.50 12.76
CA ARG A 143 2.67 -3.89 12.01
C ARG A 143 2.99 -4.22 10.56
N ALA A 144 3.82 -3.41 9.92
CA ALA A 144 4.27 -3.63 8.55
C ALA A 144 5.00 -4.97 8.43
N ASN A 145 6.00 -5.19 9.28
CA ASN A 145 6.83 -6.40 9.28
C ASN A 145 6.00 -7.64 9.59
N ALA A 146 5.18 -7.63 10.65
CA ALA A 146 4.32 -8.78 10.96
C ALA A 146 3.37 -9.13 9.79
N PHE A 147 2.91 -8.14 9.03
CA PHE A 147 2.06 -8.40 7.86
C PHE A 147 2.86 -8.85 6.63
N ILE A 148 4.06 -8.32 6.42
CA ILE A 148 4.98 -8.76 5.36
C ILE A 148 5.42 -10.20 5.61
N ASP A 149 5.96 -10.48 6.79
CA ASP A 149 6.47 -11.79 7.21
C ASP A 149 5.41 -12.87 7.02
N LEU A 150 4.16 -12.58 7.38
CA LEU A 150 3.04 -13.49 7.20
C LEU A 150 2.86 -13.96 5.74
N PHE A 151 3.06 -13.06 4.76
CA PHE A 151 2.98 -13.40 3.34
C PHE A 151 4.27 -14.08 2.83
N GLU A 152 5.43 -13.62 3.30
CA GLU A 152 6.73 -14.15 2.89
C GLU A 152 6.95 -15.58 3.40
N ASP A 153 6.53 -15.88 4.63
CA ASP A 153 6.51 -17.23 5.21
C ASP A 153 5.64 -18.19 4.40
N CYS A 154 4.61 -17.67 3.72
CA CYS A 154 3.76 -18.42 2.81
C CYS A 154 4.32 -18.49 1.37
N GLY A 155 5.54 -18.01 1.15
CA GLY A 155 6.30 -18.07 -0.09
C GLY A 155 5.84 -17.07 -1.16
N PHE A 156 5.25 -15.95 -0.76
CA PHE A 156 5.19 -14.75 -1.59
C PHE A 156 6.48 -13.94 -1.42
N ARG A 157 6.73 -12.99 -2.33
CA ARG A 157 7.76 -11.95 -2.19
C ARG A 157 7.02 -10.62 -2.14
N VAL A 158 7.08 -9.92 -1.01
CA VAL A 158 6.37 -8.63 -0.88
C VAL A 158 7.27 -7.52 -1.43
N SER A 159 6.87 -6.89 -2.53
CA SER A 159 7.68 -5.81 -3.13
C SER A 159 7.30 -4.42 -2.65
N ALA A 160 6.07 -4.24 -2.14
CA ALA A 160 5.64 -2.99 -1.54
C ALA A 160 4.42 -3.17 -0.63
N LEU A 161 4.31 -2.26 0.35
CA LEU A 161 3.07 -1.93 1.05
C LEU A 161 2.56 -0.59 0.54
N ASP A 162 1.26 -0.49 0.27
CA ASP A 162 0.62 0.74 -0.19
C ASP A 162 -0.59 1.10 0.66
N VAL A 163 -0.92 2.39 0.76
CA VAL A 163 -2.11 2.85 1.48
C VAL A 163 -3.29 2.91 0.51
N ARG A 164 -4.46 2.39 0.92
CA ARG A 164 -5.62 2.26 0.02
C ARG A 164 -6.01 3.55 -0.68
N ILE A 165 -5.94 4.68 0.02
CA ILE A 165 -6.31 5.99 -0.55
C ILE A 165 -5.34 6.44 -1.65
N ALA A 166 -4.04 6.18 -1.50
CA ALA A 166 -3.05 6.48 -2.53
C ALA A 166 -3.18 5.50 -3.71
N ALA A 167 -3.45 4.23 -3.42
CA ALA A 167 -3.71 3.23 -4.45
C ALA A 167 -4.96 3.53 -5.28
N ALA A 168 -6.02 4.08 -4.67
CA ALA A 168 -7.25 4.45 -5.37
C ALA A 168 -7.11 5.71 -6.25
N ALA A 169 -6.08 6.53 -6.01
CA ALA A 169 -5.84 7.77 -6.76
C ALA A 169 -5.02 7.58 -8.04
N ARG A 170 -4.52 6.37 -8.31
CA ARG A 170 -3.72 6.01 -9.49
C ARG A 170 -4.55 5.23 -10.50
#